data_AF-A0A913XVH3-F1
#
_entry.id   AF-A0A913XVH3-F1
#
_cell.length_a   1.000
_cell.length_b   1.000
_cell.length_c   1.000
_cell.angle_alpha   90.00
_cell.angle_beta   90.00
_cell.angle_gamma   90.00
#
_symmetry.space_group_name_H-M   'P 1'
#
loop_
_entity.id
_entity.type
_entity.pdbx_description
1 polymer ?
#
loop_
_entity_poly.entity_id
_entity_poly.type
_entity_poly.pdbx_seq_one_letter_code
_entity_poly.pdbx_strand_id
1 'polypeptide(L)'
;MSQSNHSEEEDLSSDSIPTDTSEESSEESSDSSDVDSSEEQEDIDVWARIQHQAMDRYQQEYEVLVQKYKQNGDTDTAAEIRANNALLPSYRKALREVLFDELKWMHLFKRDPIYKKIIEKQKNLMDMESYDWEEATQSAIHQRKFLLNKLFTKEEVPKQSVNERFHPYSRNFSGFD
;
A
#
# COMPACT_ATOMS: atom_id res chain seq x y z
N MET A 1 -26.73 70.29 -29.63
CA MET A 1 -28.13 70.74 -29.45
C MET A 1 -28.93 69.56 -28.97
N SER A 2 -29.57 69.74 -27.83
CA SER A 2 -30.39 68.79 -27.10
C SER A 2 -31.53 68.22 -27.94
N GLN A 3 -31.95 66.98 -27.63
CA GLN A 3 -33.30 66.74 -27.10
C GLN A 3 -33.40 65.31 -26.55
N SER A 4 -33.83 65.26 -25.29
CA SER A 4 -34.29 64.09 -24.54
C SER A 4 -35.49 63.44 -25.24
N ASN A 5 -35.73 62.16 -24.94
CA ASN A 5 -37.08 61.70 -24.58
C ASN A 5 -37.00 60.46 -23.70
N HIS A 6 -37.60 60.61 -22.53
CA HIS A 6 -37.91 59.61 -21.52
C HIS A 6 -39.44 59.44 -21.57
N SER A 7 -39.94 58.21 -21.56
CA SER A 7 -41.33 57.90 -21.23
C SER A 7 -41.41 56.49 -20.67
N GLU A 8 -41.73 56.43 -19.38
CA GLU A 8 -42.41 55.34 -18.66
C GLU A 8 -43.79 55.12 -19.34
N GLU A 9 -44.43 53.93 -19.34
CA GLU A 9 -45.07 53.22 -18.22
C GLU A 9 -45.59 51.83 -18.71
N GLU A 10 -45.51 50.85 -17.81
CA GLU A 10 -46.49 49.79 -17.44
C GLU A 10 -47.26 48.96 -18.51
N ASP A 11 -47.12 47.62 -18.46
CA ASP A 11 -48.30 46.72 -18.33
C ASP A 11 -47.91 45.38 -17.66
N LEU A 12 -48.69 45.00 -16.67
CA LEU A 12 -48.57 43.83 -15.82
C LEU A 12 -49.38 42.68 -16.43
N SER A 13 -48.79 41.49 -16.57
CA SER A 13 -49.59 40.27 -16.67
C SER A 13 -48.91 39.09 -15.95
N SER A 14 -49.69 38.55 -15.02
CA SER A 14 -49.40 37.47 -14.07
C SER A 14 -49.56 36.11 -14.74
N ASP A 15 -48.61 35.19 -14.55
CA ASP A 15 -48.98 33.78 -14.34
C ASP A 15 -47.97 33.05 -13.44
N SER A 16 -48.52 32.24 -12.55
CA SER A 16 -47.88 31.63 -11.38
C SER A 16 -47.57 30.17 -11.65
N ILE A 17 -46.38 29.68 -11.27
CA ILE A 17 -46.14 28.24 -11.06
C ILE A 17 -45.24 28.06 -9.82
N PRO A 18 -45.75 27.54 -8.69
CA PRO A 18 -44.90 27.09 -7.59
C PRO A 18 -44.38 25.69 -7.91
N THR A 19 -43.06 25.52 -7.97
CA THR A 19 -42.43 24.19 -7.99
C THR A 19 -42.09 23.80 -6.56
N ASP A 20 -42.94 22.93 -6.00
CA ASP A 20 -42.63 22.07 -4.88
C ASP A 20 -41.59 21.04 -5.36
N THR A 21 -40.42 21.04 -4.72
CA THR A 21 -39.49 19.92 -4.81
C THR A 21 -38.94 19.70 -3.42
N SER A 22 -39.61 18.77 -2.75
CA SER A 22 -39.20 18.08 -1.55
C SER A 22 -37.95 17.24 -1.89
N GLU A 23 -36.81 17.61 -1.32
CA GLU A 23 -35.67 16.71 -1.21
C GLU A 23 -35.40 16.46 0.28
N GLU A 24 -35.62 15.21 0.67
CA GLU A 24 -35.22 14.67 1.96
C GLU A 24 -33.69 14.77 2.11
N SER A 25 -33.23 15.45 3.16
CA SER A 25 -31.84 15.35 3.59
C SER A 25 -31.72 14.18 4.55
N SER A 26 -31.19 13.10 3.99
CA SER A 26 -30.72 11.89 4.61
C SER A 26 -29.61 12.12 5.65
N GLU A 27 -29.72 11.34 6.74
CA GLU A 27 -28.62 10.70 7.48
C GLU A 27 -27.69 11.59 8.32
N GLU A 28 -28.07 11.73 9.60
CA GLU A 28 -27.19 12.05 10.71
C GLU A 28 -26.11 10.95 10.85
N SER A 29 -24.97 11.13 10.17
CA SER A 29 -23.81 10.25 10.30
C SER A 29 -23.25 10.36 11.71
N SER A 30 -23.22 9.22 12.39
CA SER A 30 -22.63 9.02 13.71
C SER A 30 -21.12 9.33 13.67
N ASP A 31 -20.72 10.49 14.22
CA ASP A 31 -19.31 10.79 14.52
C ASP A 31 -18.99 10.29 15.94
N SER A 32 -18.60 9.03 16.03
CA SER A 32 -17.97 8.45 17.22
C SER A 32 -16.46 8.56 17.00
N SER A 33 -15.91 9.72 17.34
CA SER A 33 -14.48 9.97 17.41
C SER A 33 -13.93 9.50 18.75
N ASP A 34 -13.91 8.17 18.97
CA ASP A 34 -13.08 7.55 20.00
C ASP A 34 -11.67 7.35 19.44
N VAL A 35 -10.83 8.37 19.60
CA VAL A 35 -9.37 8.26 19.41
C VAL A 35 -8.68 8.77 20.67
N ASP A 36 -8.62 7.93 21.69
CA ASP A 36 -7.61 8.07 22.74
C ASP A 36 -7.06 6.69 23.14
N SER A 37 -5.94 6.33 22.53
CA SER A 37 -4.95 5.46 23.14
C SER A 37 -3.60 5.98 22.70
N SER A 38 -3.09 6.88 23.53
CA SER A 38 -1.77 7.47 23.45
C SER A 38 -0.73 6.42 23.89
N GLU A 39 -0.40 5.51 22.97
CA GLU A 39 0.83 4.75 23.01
C GLU A 39 1.82 5.46 22.08
N GLU A 40 3.02 5.75 22.59
CA GLU A 40 4.15 6.28 21.80
C GLU A 40 4.65 5.19 20.83
N GLN A 41 3.82 4.81 19.87
CA GLN A 41 4.29 4.17 18.65
C GLN A 41 5.08 5.22 17.88
N GLU A 42 6.33 4.91 17.52
CA GLU A 42 7.08 5.76 16.59
C GLU A 42 6.21 5.97 15.35
N ASP A 43 5.66 7.17 15.17
CA ASP A 43 4.81 7.53 14.05
C ASP A 43 5.60 7.31 12.75
N ILE A 44 5.46 6.14 12.15
CA ILE A 44 6.08 5.84 10.86
C ILE A 44 5.40 6.74 9.84
N ASP A 45 6.13 7.70 9.29
CA ASP A 45 5.63 8.52 8.18
C ASP A 45 5.41 7.64 6.95
N VAL A 46 4.15 7.27 6.75
CA VAL A 46 3.69 6.44 5.62
C VAL A 46 4.04 7.10 4.29
N TRP A 47 4.02 8.43 4.22
CA TRP A 47 4.36 9.16 3.00
C TRP A 47 5.86 9.10 2.72
N ALA A 48 6.71 9.20 3.75
CA ALA A 48 8.15 9.02 3.60
C ALA A 48 8.49 7.61 3.07
N ARG A 49 7.78 6.57 3.54
CA ARG A 49 7.97 5.19 3.04
C ARG A 49 7.69 5.09 1.53
N ILE A 50 6.53 5.60 1.10
CA ILE A 50 6.11 5.55 -0.31
C ILE A 50 7.01 6.44 -1.17
N GLN A 51 7.45 7.57 -0.64
CA GLN A 51 8.40 8.48 -1.30
C GLN A 51 9.76 7.81 -1.52
N HIS A 52 10.35 7.19 -0.49
CA HIS A 52 11.60 6.46 -0.61
C HIS A 52 11.51 5.33 -1.63
N GLN A 53 10.46 4.50 -1.56
CA GLN A 53 10.26 3.43 -2.54
C GLN A 53 10.12 3.94 -3.98
N ALA A 54 9.52 5.12 -4.18
CA ALA A 54 9.46 5.75 -5.49
C ALA A 54 10.82 6.27 -5.97
N MET A 55 11.64 6.83 -5.06
CA MET A 55 12.97 7.33 -5.37
C MET A 55 13.97 6.19 -5.64
N ASP A 56 13.90 5.09 -4.88
CA ASP A 56 14.76 3.91 -5.03
C ASP A 56 14.74 3.34 -6.45
N ARG A 57 13.60 3.44 -7.15
CA ARG A 57 13.46 3.01 -8.56
C ARG A 57 14.41 3.74 -9.50
N TYR A 58 14.89 4.92 -9.13
CA TYR A 58 15.73 5.81 -9.95
C TYR A 58 17.10 6.09 -9.33
N GLN A 59 17.50 5.34 -8.30
CA GLN A 59 18.76 5.55 -7.59
C GLN A 59 19.97 5.57 -8.53
N GLN A 60 20.01 4.65 -9.50
CA GLN A 60 21.10 4.58 -10.49
C GLN A 60 21.12 5.82 -11.41
N GLU A 61 19.96 6.29 -11.86
CA GLU A 61 19.87 7.47 -12.73
C GLU A 61 20.25 8.74 -11.97
N TYR A 62 19.86 8.82 -10.70
CA TYR A 62 20.26 9.89 -9.78
C TYR A 62 21.78 9.95 -9.66
N GLU A 63 22.44 8.84 -9.36
CA GLU A 63 23.90 8.77 -9.24
C GLU A 63 24.62 9.20 -10.52
N VAL A 64 24.13 8.76 -11.68
CA VAL A 64 24.66 9.17 -12.99
C VAL A 64 24.52 10.68 -13.21
N LEU A 65 23.36 11.26 -12.88
CA LEU A 65 23.12 12.70 -13.00
C LEU A 65 24.00 13.51 -12.05
N VAL A 66 24.15 13.08 -10.79
CA VAL A 66 25.04 13.72 -9.83
C VAL A 66 26.47 13.75 -10.34
N GLN A 67 27.00 12.61 -10.81
CA GLN A 67 28.35 12.53 -11.35
C GLN A 67 28.54 13.44 -12.57
N LYS A 68 27.55 13.45 -13.48
CA LYS A 68 27.56 14.33 -14.65
C LYS A 68 27.61 15.81 -14.25
N TYR A 69 26.84 16.24 -13.25
CA TYR A 69 26.84 17.63 -12.81
C TYR A 69 28.15 18.02 -12.10
N LYS A 70 28.72 17.13 -11.28
CA LYS A 70 30.05 17.32 -10.69
C LYS A 70 31.14 17.48 -11.76
N GLN A 71 31.13 16.64 -12.79
CA GLN A 71 32.06 16.74 -13.92
C GLN A 71 31.91 18.06 -14.69
N ASN A 72 30.72 18.66 -14.68
CA ASN A 72 30.45 19.96 -15.30
C ASN A 72 30.80 21.16 -14.40
N GLY A 73 31.36 20.92 -13.21
CA GLY A 73 31.85 21.95 -12.29
C GLY A 73 30.87 22.37 -11.19
N ASP A 74 29.73 21.70 -11.03
CA ASP A 74 28.85 21.94 -9.89
C ASP A 74 29.51 21.42 -8.60
N THR A 75 29.36 22.16 -7.49
CA THR A 75 29.69 21.65 -6.15
C THR A 75 28.81 20.45 -5.81
N ASP A 76 29.27 19.57 -4.91
CA ASP A 76 28.54 18.36 -4.52
C ASP A 76 27.06 18.61 -4.19
N THR A 77 26.77 19.59 -3.33
CA THR A 77 25.40 19.93 -2.92
C THR A 77 24.55 20.44 -4.10
N ALA A 78 25.12 21.30 -4.95
CA ALA A 78 24.45 21.80 -6.14
C ALA A 78 24.15 20.69 -7.16
N ALA A 79 25.07 19.75 -7.34
CA ALA A 79 24.90 18.60 -8.23
C ALA A 79 23.77 17.68 -7.75
N GLU A 80 23.71 17.39 -6.45
CA GLU A 80 22.64 16.58 -5.83
C GLU A 80 21.27 17.24 -5.96
N ILE A 81 21.17 18.54 -5.65
CA ILE A 81 19.91 19.31 -5.79
C ILE A 81 19.48 19.33 -7.25
N ARG A 82 20.40 19.55 -8.19
CA ARG A 82 20.10 19.58 -9.63
C ARG A 82 19.65 18.22 -10.14
N ALA A 83 20.29 17.13 -9.73
CA ALA A 83 19.88 15.78 -10.07
C ALA A 83 18.48 15.45 -9.54
N ASN A 84 18.20 15.80 -8.28
CA ASN A 84 16.87 15.63 -7.69
C ASN A 84 15.80 16.42 -8.46
N ASN A 85 16.08 17.68 -8.78
CA ASN A 85 15.15 18.53 -9.54
C ASN A 85 14.90 17.98 -10.95
N ALA A 86 15.93 17.44 -11.61
CA ALA A 86 15.80 16.82 -12.92
C ALA A 86 14.92 15.56 -12.90
N LEU A 87 14.96 14.79 -11.81
CA LEU A 87 14.18 13.57 -11.64
C LEU A 87 12.77 13.77 -11.06
N LEU A 88 12.40 14.99 -10.65
CA LEU A 88 11.06 15.26 -10.10
C LEU A 88 9.89 14.72 -10.94
N PRO A 89 9.88 14.85 -12.29
CA PRO A 89 8.80 14.28 -13.10
C PRO A 89 8.72 12.75 -12.97
N SER A 90 9.87 12.08 -12.96
CA SER A 90 10.00 10.63 -12.81
C SER A 90 9.57 10.17 -11.41
N TYR A 91 10.08 10.81 -10.35
CA TYR A 91 9.70 10.52 -8.97
C TYR A 91 8.20 10.68 -8.74
N ARG A 92 7.58 11.76 -9.22
CA ARG A 92 6.13 11.97 -9.09
C ARG A 92 5.31 10.91 -9.81
N LYS A 93 5.78 10.45 -10.98
CA LYS A 93 5.13 9.35 -11.71
C LYS A 93 5.21 8.06 -10.92
N ALA A 94 6.40 7.69 -10.45
CA ALA A 94 6.59 6.48 -9.66
C ALA A 94 5.86 6.52 -8.32
N LEU A 95 5.77 7.68 -7.67
CA LEU A 95 4.99 7.85 -6.44
C LEU A 95 3.53 7.45 -6.65
N ARG A 96 2.91 7.88 -7.76
CA ARG A 96 1.53 7.50 -8.10
C ARG A 96 1.39 6.00 -8.37
N GLU A 97 2.38 5.40 -9.03
CA GLU A 97 2.40 3.95 -9.28
C GLU A 97 2.55 3.14 -7.99
N VAL A 98 3.50 3.50 -7.12
CA VAL A 98 3.69 2.87 -5.81
C VAL A 98 2.42 3.00 -4.97
N LEU A 99 1.84 4.20 -4.87
CA LEU A 99 0.60 4.41 -4.13
C LEU A 99 -0.55 3.55 -4.68
N PHE A 100 -0.68 3.48 -6.01
CA PHE A 100 -1.70 2.65 -6.63
C PHE A 100 -1.51 1.16 -6.28
N ASP A 101 -0.27 0.66 -6.34
CA ASP A 101 0.04 -0.73 -5.99
C ASP A 101 -0.27 -1.02 -4.52
N GLU A 102 0.10 -0.12 -3.60
CA GLU A 102 -0.21 -0.24 -2.16
C GLU A 102 -1.72 -0.28 -1.91
N LEU A 103 -2.48 0.63 -2.52
CA LEU A 103 -3.94 0.66 -2.38
C LEU A 103 -4.60 -0.60 -2.98
N LYS A 104 -4.08 -1.09 -4.11
CA LYS A 104 -4.53 -2.34 -4.73
C LYS A 104 -4.25 -3.54 -3.83
N TRP A 105 -3.05 -3.62 -3.25
CA TRP A 105 -2.69 -4.64 -2.28
C TRP A 105 -3.62 -4.61 -1.07
N MET A 106 -3.86 -3.44 -0.49
CA MET A 106 -4.80 -3.29 0.63
C MET A 106 -6.22 -3.74 0.24
N HIS A 107 -6.70 -3.39 -0.96
CA HIS A 107 -8.01 -3.83 -1.45
C HIS A 107 -8.11 -5.35 -1.57
N LEU A 108 -7.09 -5.99 -2.14
CA LEU A 108 -7.04 -7.45 -2.29
C LEU A 108 -6.94 -8.14 -0.93
N PHE A 109 -6.08 -7.63 -0.04
CA PHE A 109 -5.86 -8.18 1.29
C PHE A 109 -7.12 -8.11 2.15
N LYS A 110 -7.85 -6.98 2.13
CA LYS A 110 -9.14 -6.84 2.81
C LYS A 110 -10.20 -7.87 2.36
N ARG A 111 -10.07 -8.42 1.15
CA ARG A 111 -10.98 -9.45 0.62
C ARG A 111 -10.53 -10.87 0.94
N ASP A 112 -9.27 -11.07 1.29
CA ASP A 112 -8.68 -12.37 1.53
C ASP A 112 -9.32 -13.09 2.75
N PRO A 113 -9.70 -14.38 2.63
CA PRO A 113 -10.33 -15.12 3.71
C PRO A 113 -9.46 -15.33 4.95
N ILE A 114 -8.13 -15.47 4.79
CA ILE A 114 -7.21 -15.63 5.93
C ILE A 114 -7.08 -14.31 6.66
N TYR A 115 -6.90 -13.21 5.91
CA TYR A 115 -6.87 -11.86 6.49
C TYR A 115 -8.14 -11.56 7.29
N LYS A 116 -9.33 -11.77 6.70
CA LYS A 116 -10.61 -11.56 7.39
C LYS A 116 -10.70 -12.33 8.71
N LYS A 117 -10.25 -13.58 8.71
CA LYS A 117 -10.22 -14.44 9.90
C LYS A 117 -9.26 -13.95 10.98
N ILE A 118 -8.16 -13.30 10.61
CA ILE A 118 -7.21 -12.69 11.55
C ILE A 118 -7.84 -11.40 12.12
N ILE A 119 -8.36 -10.51 11.27
CA ILE A 119 -9.01 -9.26 11.71
C ILE A 119 -10.23 -9.51 12.60
N GLU A 120 -11.05 -10.52 12.29
CA GLU A 120 -12.17 -10.92 13.14
C GLU A 120 -11.70 -11.34 14.53
N LYS A 121 -10.60 -12.11 14.63
CA LYS A 121 -10.05 -12.51 15.93
C LYS A 121 -9.42 -11.32 16.66
N GLN A 122 -8.70 -10.45 15.95
CA GLN A 122 -8.14 -9.22 16.52
C GLN A 122 -9.24 -8.38 17.17
N LYS A 123 -10.33 -8.10 16.45
CA LYS A 123 -11.47 -7.35 17.00
C LYS A 123 -12.04 -7.99 18.26
N ASN A 124 -12.27 -9.30 18.24
CA ASN A 124 -12.76 -10.00 19.43
C ASN A 124 -11.80 -9.92 20.63
N LEU A 125 -10.48 -9.86 20.41
CA LEU A 125 -9.50 -9.69 21.49
C LEU A 125 -9.56 -8.28 22.08
N MET A 126 -9.68 -7.26 21.23
CA MET A 126 -9.85 -5.88 21.69
C MET A 126 -11.17 -5.72 22.46
N ASP A 127 -12.28 -6.22 21.90
CA ASP A 127 -13.63 -6.01 22.45
C ASP A 127 -13.88 -6.80 23.74
N MET A 128 -13.37 -8.04 23.85
CA MET A 128 -13.66 -8.92 25.00
C MET A 128 -12.54 -9.01 26.02
N GLU A 129 -11.29 -8.93 25.58
CA GLU A 129 -10.11 -9.13 26.42
C GLU A 129 -9.38 -7.79 26.73
N SER A 130 -9.90 -6.67 26.19
CA SER A 130 -9.35 -5.32 26.39
C SER A 130 -7.89 -5.18 25.98
N TYR A 131 -7.46 -5.94 24.97
CA TYR A 131 -6.11 -5.82 24.40
C TYR A 131 -6.00 -4.52 23.61
N ASP A 132 -4.82 -3.90 23.64
CA ASP A 132 -4.48 -2.83 22.71
C ASP A 132 -4.41 -3.35 21.25
N TRP A 133 -4.33 -2.45 20.29
CA TRP A 133 -4.36 -2.82 18.88
C TRP A 133 -3.18 -3.73 18.50
N GLU A 134 -1.98 -3.46 19.02
CA GLU A 134 -0.77 -4.20 18.69
C GLU A 134 -0.78 -5.60 19.32
N GLU A 135 -1.07 -5.69 20.62
CA GLU A 135 -1.21 -6.94 21.37
C GLU A 135 -2.29 -7.83 20.74
N ALA A 136 -3.45 -7.25 20.39
CA ALA A 136 -4.51 -7.96 19.71
C ALA A 136 -4.08 -8.45 18.31
N THR A 137 -3.32 -7.65 17.57
CA THR A 137 -2.82 -8.02 16.23
C THR A 137 -1.86 -9.20 16.32
N GLN A 138 -0.84 -9.09 17.18
CA GLN A 138 0.17 -10.14 17.37
C GLN A 138 -0.48 -11.44 17.87
N SER A 139 -1.40 -11.33 18.84
CA SER A 139 -2.14 -12.46 19.39
C SER A 139 -3.03 -13.14 18.34
N ALA A 140 -3.76 -12.37 17.53
CA ALA A 140 -4.60 -12.91 16.47
C ALA A 140 -3.78 -13.66 15.41
N ILE A 141 -2.64 -13.11 15.00
CA ILE A 141 -1.70 -13.77 14.07
C ILE A 141 -1.20 -15.09 14.68
N HIS A 142 -0.75 -15.06 15.94
CA HIS A 142 -0.22 -16.25 16.60
C HIS A 142 -1.28 -17.35 16.73
N GLN A 143 -2.49 -17.01 17.17
CA GLN A 143 -3.58 -17.97 17.35
C GLN A 143 -4.08 -18.54 16.01
N ARG A 144 -4.00 -17.77 14.91
CA ARG A 144 -4.39 -18.20 13.56
C ARG A 144 -3.22 -18.69 12.70
N LYS A 145 -2.03 -18.94 13.28
CA LYS A 145 -0.82 -19.38 12.56
C LYS A 145 -1.00 -20.58 11.64
N PHE A 146 -1.91 -21.50 11.96
CA PHE A 146 -2.20 -22.66 11.10
C PHE A 146 -2.77 -22.27 9.74
N LEU A 147 -3.46 -21.13 9.62
CA LEU A 147 -3.94 -20.59 8.34
C LEU A 147 -2.77 -20.07 7.51
N LEU A 148 -1.83 -19.37 8.15
CA LEU A 148 -0.63 -18.84 7.50
C LEU A 148 0.33 -19.96 7.08
N ASN A 149 0.51 -20.98 7.92
CA ASN A 149 1.37 -22.13 7.61
C ASN A 149 0.87 -22.93 6.39
N LYS A 150 -0.44 -22.93 6.11
CA LYS A 150 -1.00 -23.56 4.90
C LYS A 150 -0.55 -22.88 3.60
N LEU A 151 -0.09 -21.63 3.67
CA LEU A 151 0.46 -20.92 2.51
C LEU A 151 1.83 -21.46 2.09
N PHE A 152 2.53 -22.17 2.98
CA PHE A 152 3.84 -22.77 2.74
C PHE A 152 3.72 -24.30 2.81
N THR A 153 3.47 -24.93 1.67
CA THR A 153 3.44 -26.39 1.56
C THR A 153 4.84 -26.95 1.40
N LYS A 154 5.17 -28.02 2.14
CA LYS A 154 6.43 -28.75 1.95
C LYS A 154 6.43 -29.42 0.58
N GLU A 155 7.43 -29.11 -0.23
CA GLU A 155 7.69 -29.84 -1.47
C GLU A 155 8.43 -31.15 -1.15
N GLU A 156 8.01 -32.24 -1.80
CA GLU A 156 8.73 -33.51 -1.70
C GLU A 156 9.99 -33.47 -2.55
N VAL A 157 11.13 -33.82 -1.96
CA VAL A 157 12.37 -34.00 -2.72
C VAL A 157 12.18 -35.21 -3.64
N PRO A 158 12.40 -35.08 -4.95
CA PRO A 158 12.36 -36.22 -5.85
C PRO A 158 13.32 -37.29 -5.36
N LYS A 159 12.81 -38.49 -5.09
CA LYS A 159 13.66 -39.64 -4.76
C LYS A 159 14.53 -39.92 -5.99
N GLN A 160 15.82 -39.56 -5.91
CA GLN A 160 16.80 -40.05 -6.87
C GLN A 160 16.78 -41.58 -6.76
N SER A 161 16.33 -42.25 -7.82
CA SER A 161 16.48 -43.70 -7.93
C SER A 161 17.97 -43.98 -7.86
N VAL A 162 18.44 -44.53 -6.74
CA VAL A 162 19.78 -45.08 -6.65
C VAL A 162 19.84 -46.18 -7.70
N ASN A 163 20.49 -45.88 -8.83
CA ASN A 163 20.74 -46.84 -9.88
C ASN A 163 21.67 -47.89 -9.26
N GLU A 164 21.11 -49.04 -8.89
CA GLU A 164 21.82 -50.23 -8.42
C GLU A 164 22.80 -50.70 -9.50
N ARG A 165 23.99 -50.10 -9.58
CA ARG A 165 25.09 -50.60 -10.41
C ARG A 165 26.45 -50.33 -9.82
N PHE A 166 26.67 -50.62 -8.54
CA PHE A 166 28.03 -50.90 -8.06
C PHE A 166 27.98 -51.96 -6.96
N HIS A 167 28.01 -53.24 -7.36
CA HIS A 167 28.50 -54.33 -6.52
C HIS A 167 29.97 -54.59 -6.88
N PRO A 168 30.96 -54.06 -6.13
CA PRO A 168 32.35 -54.48 -6.26
C PRO A 168 32.67 -55.53 -5.19
N TYR A 169 32.01 -56.68 -5.20
CA TYR A 169 32.42 -57.83 -4.37
C TYR A 169 32.15 -59.16 -5.07
N SER A 170 32.85 -59.39 -6.18
CA SER A 170 33.22 -60.75 -6.60
C SER A 170 34.57 -61.06 -5.97
N ARG A 171 34.55 -61.39 -4.67
CA ARG A 171 35.74 -61.78 -3.92
C ARG A 171 36.20 -63.14 -4.43
N ASN A 172 37.24 -63.15 -5.26
CA ASN A 172 38.03 -64.35 -5.55
C ASN A 172 38.56 -64.90 -4.22
N PHE A 173 38.00 -66.02 -3.76
CA PHE A 173 38.61 -66.85 -2.74
C PHE A 173 39.08 -68.14 -3.41
N SER A 174 40.38 -68.18 -3.67
CA SER A 174 41.15 -69.39 -3.93
C SER A 174 41.24 -70.23 -2.66
N GLY A 175 41.08 -71.55 -2.79
CA GLY A 175 41.47 -72.52 -1.77
C GLY A 175 41.37 -73.95 -2.29
N PHE A 176 42.55 -74.58 -2.48
CA PHE A 176 42.94 -75.98 -2.20
C PHE A 176 41.82 -77.05 -2.25
N ASP A 177 41.91 -78.12 -3.03
CA ASP A 177 43.03 -79.06 -3.20
C ASP A 177 43.29 -79.48 -4.66
#